data_AF-A0A127STS6-F1
#
_entry.id   AF-A0A127STS6-F1
#
_cell.length_a   1.000
_cell.length_b   1.000
_cell.length_c   1.000
_cell.angle_alpha   90.00
_cell.angle_beta   90.00
_cell.angle_gamma   90.00
#
_symmetry.space_group_name_H-M   'P 1'
#
loop_
_entity.id
_entity.type
_entity.pdbx_description
1 polymer ?
#
loop_
_entity_poly.entity_id
_entity_poly.type
_entity_poly.pdbx_seq_one_letter_code
_entity_poly.pdbx_strand_id
1 'polypeptide(L)'
;MFYDLLVHVDLPDESRFVMALGNINNYLAALNGEPCTVVLLANGGAASFLARKDNAQTEAIEKLAQAGVSFRVCANAMKKVPITKEDLLPCVEVVPAGVVEIVRLQREDFAYIKP
;
A
#
# COMPACT_ATOMS: atom_id res chain seq x y z
N MET A 1 11.77 -18.67 6.70
CA MET A 1 11.91 -17.83 5.50
C MET A 1 11.33 -16.47 5.82
N PHE A 2 11.96 -15.38 5.41
CA PHE A 2 11.41 -14.04 5.61
C PHE A 2 10.50 -13.74 4.42
N TYR A 3 9.20 -13.65 4.68
CA TYR A 3 8.16 -13.37 3.68
C TYR A 3 7.65 -11.93 3.77
N ASP A 4 8.44 -11.05 4.38
CA ASP A 4 8.10 -9.65 4.49
C ASP A 4 8.14 -8.99 3.11
N LEU A 5 7.07 -8.28 2.78
CA LEU A 5 6.80 -7.82 1.42
C LEU A 5 6.42 -6.35 1.41
N LEU A 6 7.13 -5.59 0.61
CA LEU A 6 6.80 -4.22 0.23
C LEU A 6 6.27 -4.21 -1.20
N VAL A 7 5.00 -3.84 -1.36
CA VAL A 7 4.36 -3.57 -2.66
C VAL A 7 4.31 -2.07 -2.88
N HIS A 8 4.89 -1.60 -3.98
CA HIS A 8 4.92 -0.18 -4.33
C HIS A 8 4.05 0.12 -5.55
N VAL A 9 3.22 1.14 -5.45
CA VAL A 9 2.44 1.72 -6.55
C VAL A 9 2.66 3.24 -6.62
N ASP A 10 2.79 3.79 -7.81
CA ASP A 10 3.12 5.22 -8.01
C ASP A 10 2.34 5.94 -9.10
N LEU A 11 1.75 5.19 -10.04
CA LEU A 11 0.96 5.75 -11.15
C LEU A 11 -0.52 5.83 -10.79
N PRO A 12 -1.27 6.83 -11.31
CA PRO A 12 -2.72 6.91 -11.20
C PRO A 12 -3.38 5.92 -12.18
N ASP A 13 -3.01 4.65 -12.11
CA ASP A 13 -3.49 3.55 -12.94
C ASP A 13 -4.28 2.58 -12.05
N GLU A 14 -5.60 2.61 -12.18
CA GLU A 14 -6.50 1.79 -11.36
C GLU A 14 -6.28 0.30 -11.62
N SER A 15 -5.97 -0.09 -12.87
CA SER A 15 -5.74 -1.49 -13.20
C SER A 15 -4.51 -2.06 -12.48
N ARG A 16 -3.44 -1.26 -12.37
CA ARG A 16 -2.24 -1.61 -11.59
C ARG A 16 -2.52 -1.62 -10.10
N PHE A 17 -3.32 -0.68 -9.60
CA PHE A 17 -3.69 -0.66 -8.18
C PHE A 17 -4.50 -1.90 -7.80
N VAL A 18 -5.50 -2.27 -8.60
CA VAL A 18 -6.27 -3.51 -8.43
C VAL A 18 -5.38 -4.74 -8.52
N MET A 19 -4.43 -4.77 -9.47
CA MET A 19 -3.45 -5.84 -9.58
C MET A 19 -2.59 -5.94 -8.32
N ALA A 20 -2.16 -4.82 -7.73
CA ALA A 20 -1.40 -4.80 -6.48
C ALA A 20 -2.19 -5.42 -5.32
N LEU A 21 -3.48 -5.05 -5.16
CA LEU A 21 -4.35 -5.65 -4.15
C LEU A 21 -4.55 -7.15 -4.37
N GLY A 22 -4.78 -7.56 -5.63
CA GLY A 22 -4.91 -8.97 -6.00
C GLY A 22 -3.64 -9.77 -5.71
N ASN A 23 -2.47 -9.21 -6.02
CA ASN A 23 -1.18 -9.84 -5.73
C ASN A 23 -0.97 -10.04 -4.22
N ILE A 24 -1.31 -9.03 -3.40
CA ILE A 24 -1.23 -9.15 -1.93
C ILE A 24 -2.18 -10.24 -1.42
N ASN A 25 -3.43 -10.26 -1.90
CA ASN A 25 -4.39 -11.28 -1.50
C ASN A 25 -3.89 -12.70 -1.85
N ASN A 26 -3.36 -12.88 -3.06
CA ASN A 26 -2.80 -14.17 -3.51
C ASN A 26 -1.56 -14.56 -2.70
N TYR A 27 -0.70 -13.59 -2.38
CA TYR A 27 0.49 -13.79 -1.58
C TYR A 27 0.15 -14.32 -0.18
N LEU A 28 -0.77 -13.65 0.52
CA LEU A 28 -1.24 -14.06 1.84
C LEU A 28 -1.90 -15.45 1.81
N ALA A 29 -2.73 -15.73 0.80
CA ALA A 29 -3.39 -17.02 0.65
C ALA A 29 -2.37 -18.16 0.42
N ALA A 30 -1.34 -17.92 -0.41
CA ALA A 30 -0.31 -18.91 -0.70
C ALA A 30 0.61 -19.21 0.50
N LEU A 31 0.84 -18.22 1.36
CA LEU A 31 1.59 -18.39 2.61
C LEU A 31 0.83 -19.20 3.66
N ASN A 32 -0.50 -19.35 3.54
CA ASN A 32 -1.31 -20.22 4.38
C ASN A 32 -1.04 -20.07 5.89
N GLY A 33 -0.90 -18.82 6.36
CA GLY A 33 -0.68 -18.50 7.78
C GLY A 33 0.79 -18.43 8.21
N GLU A 34 1.75 -18.63 7.31
CA GLU A 34 3.16 -18.32 7.58
C GLU A 34 3.33 -16.85 8.02
N PRO A 35 4.14 -16.57 9.05
CA PRO A 35 4.37 -15.20 9.51
C PRO A 35 4.95 -14.32 8.41
N CYS A 36 4.31 -13.17 8.17
CA CYS A 36 4.80 -12.15 7.25
C CYS A 36 4.28 -10.76 7.64
N THR A 37 5.04 -9.74 7.28
CA THR A 37 4.63 -8.34 7.30
C THR A 37 4.44 -7.87 5.86
N VAL A 38 3.26 -7.34 5.54
CA VAL A 38 2.99 -6.81 4.19
C VAL A 38 2.70 -5.31 4.27
N VAL A 39 3.42 -4.53 3.48
CA VAL A 39 3.23 -3.09 3.35
C VAL A 39 2.90 -2.77 1.89
N LEU A 40 1.76 -2.11 1.65
CA LEU A 40 1.51 -1.41 0.39
C LEU A 40 1.85 0.05 0.59
N LEU A 41 2.77 0.58 -0.21
CA LEU A 41 3.13 1.99 -0.20
C LEU A 41 2.73 2.68 -1.50
N ALA A 42 1.89 3.71 -1.38
CA ALA A 42 1.49 4.57 -2.48
C ALA A 42 2.33 5.86 -2.55
N ASN A 43 2.92 6.09 -3.72
CA ASN A 43 3.57 7.34 -4.11
C ASN A 43 2.81 8.00 -5.27
N GLY A 44 3.27 9.18 -5.68
CA GLY A 44 2.83 9.82 -6.91
C GLY A 44 1.31 9.95 -7.05
N GLY A 45 0.80 9.64 -8.24
CA GLY A 45 -0.62 9.69 -8.55
C GLY A 45 -1.43 8.61 -7.82
N ALA A 46 -0.80 7.49 -7.48
CA ALA A 46 -1.48 6.37 -6.80
C ALA A 46 -1.99 6.75 -5.40
N ALA A 47 -1.52 7.86 -4.81
CA ALA A 47 -1.99 8.34 -3.52
C ALA A 47 -3.52 8.58 -3.48
N SER A 48 -4.16 8.95 -4.61
CA SER A 48 -5.62 9.10 -4.65
C SER A 48 -6.38 7.81 -4.37
N PHE A 49 -5.80 6.65 -4.69
CA PHE A 49 -6.46 5.35 -4.47
C PHE A 49 -6.54 4.95 -3.00
N LEU A 50 -5.95 5.73 -2.09
CA LEU A 50 -6.07 5.56 -0.65
C LEU A 50 -6.99 6.61 0.00
N ALA A 51 -7.57 7.52 -0.78
CA ALA A 51 -8.60 8.44 -0.32
C ALA A 51 -9.96 7.72 -0.15
N ARG A 52 -10.83 8.24 0.71
CA ARG A 52 -12.18 7.68 0.98
C ARG A 52 -13.16 7.95 -0.14
N LYS A 53 -13.10 9.15 -0.69
CA LYS A 53 -14.10 9.66 -1.62
C LYS A 53 -14.03 8.89 -2.95
N ASP A 54 -15.18 8.38 -3.38
CA ASP A 54 -15.38 7.69 -4.67
C ASP A 54 -14.41 6.51 -4.91
N ASN A 55 -13.96 5.85 -3.84
CA ASN A 55 -12.98 4.77 -3.92
C ASN A 55 -13.65 3.40 -4.07
N ALA A 56 -13.62 2.89 -5.30
CA ALA A 56 -14.17 1.58 -5.66
C ALA A 56 -13.48 0.40 -4.94
N GLN A 57 -12.27 0.60 -4.40
CA GLN A 57 -11.47 -0.44 -3.75
C GLN A 57 -11.54 -0.40 -2.21
N THR A 58 -12.41 0.44 -1.63
CA THR A 58 -12.54 0.60 -0.17
C THR A 58 -12.69 -0.74 0.55
N GLU A 59 -13.64 -1.57 0.13
CA GLU A 59 -13.90 -2.88 0.76
C GLU A 59 -12.67 -3.81 0.68
N ALA A 60 -11.99 -3.83 -0.46
CA ALA A 60 -10.78 -4.64 -0.66
C ALA A 60 -9.63 -4.17 0.23
N ILE A 61 -9.42 -2.86 0.35
CA ILE A 61 -8.40 -2.26 1.21
C ILE A 61 -8.70 -2.57 2.68
N GLU A 62 -9.94 -2.38 3.13
CA GLU A 62 -10.34 -2.65 4.52
C GLU A 62 -10.19 -4.13 4.88
N LYS A 63 -10.59 -5.04 3.98
CA LYS A 63 -10.41 -6.48 4.17
C LYS A 63 -8.93 -6.87 4.29
N LEU A 64 -8.07 -6.33 3.42
CA LEU A 64 -6.63 -6.59 3.49
C LEU A 64 -6.01 -5.97 4.75
N ALA A 65 -6.47 -4.79 5.18
CA ALA A 65 -6.02 -4.17 6.42
C ALA A 65 -6.40 -5.01 7.65
N GLN A 66 -7.62 -5.58 7.68
CA GLN A 66 -8.03 -6.54 8.70
C GLN A 66 -7.19 -7.83 8.70
N ALA A 67 -6.67 -8.22 7.54
CA ALA A 67 -5.72 -9.32 7.40
C ALA A 67 -4.26 -8.95 7.78
N GLY A 68 -4.02 -7.72 8.27
CA GLY A 68 -2.71 -7.28 8.75
C GLY A 68 -1.87 -6.51 7.73
N VAL A 69 -2.39 -6.20 6.54
CA VAL A 69 -1.67 -5.39 5.54
C VAL A 69 -1.62 -3.93 5.98
N SER A 70 -0.42 -3.36 6.02
CA SER A 70 -0.21 -1.94 6.30
C SER A 70 -0.29 -1.12 5.02
N PHE A 71 -1.27 -0.22 4.93
CA PHE A 71 -1.38 0.72 3.81
C PHE A 71 -0.71 2.03 4.18
N ARG A 72 0.28 2.45 3.39
CA ARG A 72 1.07 3.66 3.62
C ARG A 72 0.97 4.60 2.42
N VAL A 73 0.94 5.90 2.69
CA VAL A 73 0.94 6.95 1.67
C VAL A 73 2.01 7.99 1.93
N CYS A 74 2.68 8.43 0.87
CA CYS A 74 3.71 9.46 0.96
C CYS A 74 3.11 10.86 1.14
N ALA A 75 3.50 11.58 2.19
CA ALA A 75 3.05 12.95 2.46
C ALA A 75 3.36 13.93 1.30
N ASN A 76 4.47 13.73 0.58
CA ASN A 76 4.80 14.55 -0.59
C ASN A 76 3.90 14.22 -1.80
N ALA A 77 3.40 12.99 -1.91
CA ALA A 77 2.45 12.60 -2.95
C ALA A 77 1.07 13.20 -2.69
N MET A 78 0.62 13.20 -1.43
CA MET A 78 -0.63 13.85 -1.01
C MET A 78 -0.70 15.35 -1.33
N LYS A 79 0.46 16.05 -1.37
CA LYS A 79 0.51 17.44 -1.81
C LYS A 79 0.31 17.61 -3.33
N LYS A 80 0.72 16.60 -4.12
CA LYS A 80 0.59 16.61 -5.59
C LYS A 80 -0.79 16.19 -6.05
N VAL A 81 -1.40 15.25 -5.33
CA VAL A 81 -2.77 14.79 -5.51
C VAL A 81 -3.53 15.36 -4.31
N PRO A 82 -4.05 16.60 -4.39
CA PRO A 82 -4.33 17.47 -3.24
C PRO A 82 -5.38 16.87 -2.28
N ILE A 83 -4.93 15.98 -1.41
CA ILE A 83 -5.69 15.25 -0.39
C ILE A 83 -5.01 15.42 0.96
N THR A 84 -5.79 15.52 2.02
CA THR A 84 -5.27 15.62 3.39
C THR A 84 -5.38 14.28 4.11
N LYS A 85 -4.88 14.22 5.34
CA LYS A 85 -4.99 13.00 6.15
C LYS A 85 -6.45 12.64 6.43
N GLU A 86 -7.30 13.65 6.57
CA GLU A 86 -8.74 13.51 6.76
C GLU A 86 -9.41 12.95 5.52
N ASP A 87 -8.83 13.06 4.33
CA ASP A 87 -9.41 12.47 3.12
C ASP A 87 -9.09 10.97 2.98
N LEU A 88 -8.16 10.43 3.79
CA LEU A 88 -7.68 9.05 3.68
C LEU A 88 -8.61 8.03 4.35
N LEU A 89 -8.57 6.79 3.84
CA LEU A 89 -9.19 5.65 4.52
C LEU A 89 -8.61 5.50 5.94
N PRO A 90 -9.43 5.13 6.95
CA PRO A 90 -8.98 5.11 8.34
C PRO A 90 -7.78 4.19 8.62
N CYS A 91 -7.59 3.14 7.81
CA CYS A 91 -6.48 2.19 7.91
C CYS A 91 -5.16 2.68 7.29
N VAL A 92 -5.16 3.87 6.66
CA VAL A 92 -3.99 4.37 5.92
C VAL A 92 -3.10 5.22 6.82
N GLU A 93 -1.82 4.88 6.82
CA GLU A 93 -0.77 5.62 7.52
C GLU A 93 -0.05 6.58 6.57
N VAL A 94 0.25 7.79 7.05
CA VAL A 94 1.04 8.76 6.28
C VAL A 94 2.52 8.64 6.67
N VAL A 95 3.39 8.42 5.69
CA VAL A 95 4.85 8.47 5.87
C VAL A 95 5.43 9.78 5.35
N PRO A 96 6.48 10.33 5.98
CA PRO A 96 7.05 11.63 5.57
C PRO A 96 7.53 11.66 4.11
N ALA A 97 8.18 10.57 3.66
CA ALA A 97 8.66 10.42 2.29
C ALA A 97 8.65 8.95 1.89
N GLY A 98 7.82 8.57 0.92
CA GLY A 98 7.69 7.18 0.49
C GLY A 98 9.00 6.59 -0.05
N VAL A 99 9.83 7.36 -0.74
CA VAL A 99 11.12 6.84 -1.25
C VAL A 99 12.06 6.43 -0.11
N VAL A 100 12.03 7.16 1.01
CA VAL A 100 12.84 6.86 2.20
C VAL A 100 12.28 5.62 2.89
N GLU A 101 10.95 5.51 2.96
CA GLU A 101 10.28 4.35 3.53
C GLU A 101 10.57 3.06 2.73
N ILE A 102 10.61 3.14 1.41
CA ILE A 102 11.00 2.02 0.53
C ILE A 102 12.42 1.55 0.84
N VAL A 103 13.36 2.50 0.98
CA VAL A 103 14.76 2.16 1.30
C VAL A 103 14.87 1.58 2.71
N ARG A 104 14.12 2.11 3.68
CA ARG A 104 14.11 1.61 5.06
C ARG A 104 13.61 0.16 5.12
N LEU A 105 12.44 -0.12 4.53
CA LEU A 105 11.85 -1.46 4.54
C LEU A 105 12.72 -2.48 3.80
N GLN A 106 13.29 -2.12 2.64
CA GLN A 106 14.22 -3.02 1.95
C GLN A 106 15.49 -3.31 2.77
N ARG A 107 15.95 -2.38 3.62
CA ARG A 107 17.07 -2.61 4.55
C ARG A 107 16.68 -3.45 5.77
N GLU A 108 15.39 -3.61 6.02
CA GLU A 108 14.81 -4.53 7.00
C GLU A 108 14.45 -5.87 6.33
N ASP A 109 15.10 -6.18 5.20
CA ASP A 109 14.97 -7.43 4.44
C ASP A 109 13.59 -7.68 3.81
N PHE A 110 12.77 -6.63 3.61
CA PHE A 110 11.53 -6.75 2.84
C PHE A 110 11.85 -7.01 1.37
N ALA A 111 11.20 -8.03 0.80
CA ALA A 111 11.15 -8.20 -0.64
C ALA A 111 10.39 -7.02 -1.28
N TYR A 112 10.88 -6.53 -2.42
CA TYR A 112 10.28 -5.39 -3.12
C TYR A 112 9.59 -5.83 -4.41
N ILE A 113 8.31 -5.48 -4.56
CA ILE A 113 7.52 -5.72 -5.78
C ILE A 113 6.87 -4.41 -6.24
N LYS A 114 6.88 -4.18 -7.55
CA LYS A 114 6.23 -3.04 -8.21
C LYS A 114 5.40 -3.51 -9.42
N PRO A 115 4.08 -3.70 -9.26
CA PRO A 115 3.18 -4.10 -10.34
C PRO A 115 3.07 -3.09 -11.50
#